data_AF-A0AAE9ISZ3-F1
#
_entry.id   AF-A0AAE9ISZ3-F1
#
_cell.length_a   1.000
_cell.length_b   1.000
_cell.length_c   1.000
_cell.angle_alpha   90.00
_cell.angle_beta   90.00
_cell.angle_gamma   90.00
#
_symmetry.space_group_name_H-M   'P 1'
#
loop_
_entity.id
_entity.type
_entity.pdbx_description
1 polymer ?
#
loop_
_entity_poly.entity_id
_entity_poly.type
_entity_poly.pdbx_seq_one_letter_code
_entity_poly.pdbx_strand_id
1 'polypeptide(L)'
;MFIDGGTRYYVEKNRALSDFLSILTDPDLKLYNIQIDSHLDKQFLERFVLKLESLKIKIHVENVHLEMEETEIQKRIAALYQVETIEKAHFKGSQFQIIQFLDEMIKNQAENPKFQHLRKLKILKMEFQCDSLFLRESTKIVQYLLRFPDLKYCRVTGKVTSFKKLKERIEQFGVRRADNNPDIFHYPIPKSADFLKIQIFKNGFEVERNPKST
;
A
#
# COMPACT_ATOMS: atom_id res chain seq x y z
N MET A 1 -4.09 0.49 32.07
CA MET A 1 -3.98 1.37 30.89
C MET A 1 -3.21 2.59 31.33
N PHE A 2 -2.23 3.05 30.55
CA PHE A 2 -1.57 4.33 30.77
C PHE A 2 -1.60 5.16 29.47
N ILE A 3 -1.42 6.47 29.59
CA ILE A 3 -1.47 7.40 28.46
C ILE A 3 -0.14 8.13 28.37
N ASP A 4 0.47 8.13 27.20
CA ASP A 4 1.67 8.92 26.89
C ASP A 4 1.51 9.59 25.54
N GLY A 5 1.70 10.91 25.47
CA GLY A 5 1.52 11.70 24.24
C GLY A 5 0.15 11.54 23.56
N GLY A 6 -0.92 11.26 24.32
CA GLY A 6 -2.25 10.96 23.77
C GLY A 6 -2.44 9.51 23.28
N THR A 7 -1.39 8.69 23.31
CA THR A 7 -1.44 7.26 22.99
C THR A 7 -1.89 6.47 24.21
N ARG A 8 -2.90 5.60 24.05
CA ARG A 8 -3.36 4.69 25.11
C ARG A 8 -2.64 3.35 25.00
N TYR A 9 -1.93 2.98 26.07
CA TYR A 9 -1.26 1.71 26.19
C TYR A 9 -2.03 0.79 27.14
N TYR A 10 -2.28 -0.44 26.70
CA TYR A 10 -3.03 -1.43 27.44
C TYR A 10 -2.12 -2.58 27.86
N VAL A 11 -2.18 -2.92 29.16
CA VAL A 11 -1.57 -4.16 29.68
C VAL A 11 -2.52 -5.34 29.45
N GLU A 12 -3.84 -5.11 29.56
CA GLU A 12 -4.87 -6.12 29.39
C GLU A 12 -5.44 -6.12 27.98
N LYS A 13 -5.20 -7.21 27.24
CA LYS A 13 -5.65 -7.41 25.86
C LYS A 13 -7.17 -7.28 25.68
N ASN A 14 -7.95 -7.82 26.63
CA ASN A 14 -9.42 -7.80 26.54
C ASN A 14 -9.99 -6.39 26.71
N ARG A 15 -9.38 -5.57 27.56
CA ARG A 15 -9.76 -4.17 27.73
C ARG A 15 -9.44 -3.35 26.48
N ALA A 16 -8.26 -3.56 25.90
CA ALA A 16 -7.89 -2.95 24.61
C ALA A 16 -8.90 -3.31 23.52
N LEU A 17 -9.31 -4.57 23.45
CA LEU A 17 -10.30 -5.03 22.49
C LEU A 17 -11.67 -4.38 22.71
N SER A 18 -12.15 -4.31 23.94
CA SER A 18 -13.43 -3.69 24.26
C SER A 18 -13.47 -2.21 23.84
N ASP A 19 -12.41 -1.46 24.15
CA ASP A 19 -12.32 -0.04 23.80
C ASP A 19 -12.16 0.16 22.29
N PHE A 20 -11.46 -0.74 21.60
CA PHE A 20 -11.37 -0.69 20.14
C PHE A 20 -12.72 -1.00 19.47
N LEU A 21 -13.45 -1.99 19.99
CA LEU A 21 -14.77 -2.34 19.46
C LEU A 21 -15.78 -1.22 19.66
N SER A 22 -15.76 -0.51 20.79
CA SER A 22 -16.67 0.62 21.01
C SER A 22 -16.45 1.73 19.99
N ILE A 23 -15.19 2.02 19.62
CA ILE A 23 -14.84 2.95 18.54
C ILE A 23 -15.38 2.46 17.20
N LEU A 24 -15.21 1.17 16.88
CA LEU A 24 -15.67 0.60 15.62
C LEU A 24 -17.19 0.54 15.47
N THR A 25 -17.93 0.45 16.58
CA THR A 25 -19.40 0.40 16.57
C THR A 25 -20.06 1.78 16.57
N ASP A 26 -19.28 2.85 16.76
CA ASP A 26 -19.78 4.21 16.74
C ASP A 26 -19.92 4.68 15.28
N PRO A 27 -21.12 5.04 14.80
CA PRO A 27 -21.35 5.43 13.41
C PRO A 27 -20.70 6.77 13.03
N ASP A 28 -20.41 7.64 14.02
CA ASP A 28 -19.84 8.96 13.78
C ASP A 28 -18.30 8.94 13.78
N LEU A 29 -17.69 7.85 14.25
CA LEU A 29 -16.24 7.70 14.29
C LEU A 29 -15.71 6.98 13.04
N LYS A 30 -14.61 7.53 12.50
CA LYS A 30 -13.84 6.94 11.41
C LYS A 30 -12.40 6.81 11.83
N LEU A 31 -11.77 5.69 11.47
CA LEU A 31 -10.37 5.50 11.76
C LEU A 31 -9.53 6.25 10.72
N TYR A 32 -8.67 7.15 11.18
CA TYR A 32 -7.67 7.75 10.31
C TYR A 32 -6.64 6.70 9.85
N ASN A 33 -6.17 5.84 10.75
CA ASN A 33 -5.18 4.81 10.45
C ASN A 33 -5.45 3.53 11.24
N ILE A 34 -5.26 2.37 10.61
CA ILE A 34 -5.24 1.07 11.28
C ILE A 34 -3.97 0.29 10.90
N GLN A 35 -3.25 -0.17 11.93
CA GLN A 35 -2.09 -1.03 11.80
C GLN A 35 -2.25 -2.24 12.71
N ILE A 36 -2.21 -3.43 12.11
CA ILE A 36 -2.24 -4.71 12.82
C ILE A 36 -0.93 -5.40 12.51
N ASP A 37 -0.04 -5.39 13.51
CA ASP A 37 1.31 -5.96 13.41
C ASP A 37 1.25 -7.50 13.39
N SER A 38 1.97 -8.13 12.46
CA SER A 38 2.09 -9.59 12.39
C SER A 38 2.80 -10.22 13.59
N HIS A 39 3.56 -9.44 14.36
CA HIS A 39 4.22 -9.92 15.57
C HIS A 39 3.25 -10.10 16.74
N LEU A 40 1.98 -9.71 16.61
CA LEU A 40 0.97 -10.01 17.61
C LEU A 40 0.76 -11.53 17.73
N ASP A 41 0.52 -11.97 18.97
CA ASP A 41 0.23 -13.37 19.28
C ASP A 41 -0.89 -13.93 18.38
N LYS A 42 -0.60 -15.03 17.67
CA LYS A 42 -1.51 -15.63 16.68
C LYS A 42 -2.85 -16.02 17.30
N GLN A 43 -2.85 -16.55 18.54
CA GLN A 43 -4.10 -16.93 19.21
C GLN A 43 -4.97 -15.71 19.51
N PHE A 44 -4.34 -14.62 19.95
CA PHE A 44 -5.03 -13.35 20.15
C PHE A 44 -5.61 -12.80 18.84
N LEU A 45 -4.82 -12.76 17.76
CA LEU A 45 -5.28 -12.29 16.45
C LEU A 45 -6.47 -13.12 15.93
N GLU A 46 -6.44 -14.43 16.11
CA GLU A 46 -7.55 -15.30 15.69
C GLU A 46 -8.85 -14.97 16.44
N ARG A 47 -8.78 -14.80 17.77
CA ARG A 47 -9.94 -14.38 18.59
C ARG A 47 -10.42 -12.99 18.21
N PHE A 48 -9.49 -12.08 17.93
CA PHE A 48 -9.79 -10.72 17.49
C PHE A 48 -10.59 -10.71 16.19
N VAL A 49 -10.13 -11.43 15.17
CA VAL A 49 -10.82 -11.52 13.88
C VAL A 49 -12.18 -12.17 14.01
N LEU A 50 -12.30 -13.29 14.73
CA LEU A 50 -13.59 -13.94 15.00
C LEU A 50 -14.59 -12.98 15.67
N LYS A 51 -14.10 -12.15 16.59
CA LYS A 51 -14.94 -11.16 17.26
C LYS A 51 -15.42 -10.10 16.27
N LEU A 52 -14.55 -9.55 15.43
CA LEU A 52 -14.94 -8.58 14.40
C LEU A 52 -15.96 -9.15 13.40
N GLU A 53 -15.72 -10.38 12.93
CA GLU A 53 -16.64 -11.09 12.01
C GLU A 53 -18.01 -11.32 12.66
N SER A 54 -18.04 -11.72 13.93
CA SER A 54 -19.29 -11.97 14.67
C SER A 54 -20.16 -10.72 14.81
N LEU A 55 -19.54 -9.54 14.84
CA LEU A 55 -20.23 -8.26 14.96
C LEU A 55 -20.74 -7.75 13.59
N LYS A 56 -20.34 -8.39 12.49
CA LYS A 56 -20.69 -8.00 11.11
C LYS A 56 -20.36 -6.53 10.80
N ILE A 57 -19.35 -5.98 11.49
CA ILE A 57 -18.94 -4.58 11.33
C ILE A 57 -18.18 -4.42 10.02
N LYS A 58 -18.40 -3.28 9.36
CA LYS A 58 -17.55 -2.78 8.29
C LYS A 58 -16.68 -1.65 8.83
N ILE A 59 -15.37 -1.79 8.68
CA ILE A 59 -14.40 -0.85 9.24
C ILE A 59 -14.20 0.30 8.27
N HIS A 60 -14.64 1.49 8.64
CA HIS A 60 -14.31 2.73 7.93
C HIS A 60 -12.90 3.18 8.32
N VAL A 61 -12.00 3.20 7.34
CA VAL A 61 -10.62 3.59 7.55
C VAL A 61 -10.02 4.31 6.34
N GLU A 62 -9.29 5.39 6.58
CA GLU A 62 -8.61 6.15 5.51
C GLU A 62 -7.27 5.52 5.11
N ASN A 63 -6.46 5.12 6.10
CA ASN A 63 -5.12 4.57 5.89
C ASN A 63 -4.97 3.18 6.53
N VAL A 64 -4.39 2.22 5.79
CA VAL A 64 -4.18 0.85 6.28
C VAL A 64 -2.72 0.43 6.17
N HIS A 65 -2.26 -0.37 7.12
CA HIS A 65 -1.02 -1.13 7.01
C HIS A 65 -1.34 -2.59 6.68
N LEU A 66 -0.80 -3.08 5.57
CA LEU A 66 -0.95 -4.44 5.07
C LEU A 66 0.42 -5.08 4.95
N GLU A 67 0.51 -6.37 5.24
CA GLU A 67 1.74 -7.12 5.02
C GLU A 67 1.62 -7.97 3.76
N MET A 68 2.68 -8.03 2.97
CA MET A 68 2.70 -8.82 1.74
C MET A 68 2.86 -10.32 1.99
N GLU A 69 3.41 -10.69 3.14
CA GLU A 69 3.34 -12.06 3.66
C GLU A 69 1.98 -12.27 4.32
N GLU A 70 0.95 -12.33 3.48
CA GLU A 70 -0.42 -12.45 3.98
C GLU A 70 -0.66 -13.82 4.62
N THR A 71 -0.85 -13.77 5.94
CA THR A 71 -1.47 -14.85 6.70
C THR A 71 -2.98 -14.88 6.42
N GLU A 72 -3.63 -16.03 6.61
CA GLU A 72 -5.10 -16.13 6.49
C GLU A 72 -5.84 -15.11 7.38
N ILE A 73 -5.24 -14.74 8.50
CA ILE A 73 -5.74 -13.70 9.41
C ILE A 73 -5.77 -12.32 8.72
N GLN A 74 -4.69 -11.93 8.03
CA GLN A 74 -4.62 -10.65 7.31
C GLN A 74 -5.67 -10.58 6.18
N LYS A 75 -5.91 -11.69 5.47
CA LYS A 75 -6.97 -11.77 4.44
C LYS A 75 -8.35 -11.51 5.02
N ARG A 76 -8.64 -12.12 6.16
CA ARG A 76 -9.92 -11.96 6.87
C ARG A 76 -10.09 -10.53 7.37
N ILE A 77 -9.05 -9.91 7.92
CA ILE A 77 -9.06 -8.51 8.33
C ILE A 77 -9.36 -7.60 7.13
N ALA A 78 -8.64 -7.78 6.01
CA ALA A 78 -8.82 -6.95 4.83
C ALA A 78 -10.24 -7.04 4.24
N ALA A 79 -10.93 -8.18 4.40
CA ALA A 79 -12.31 -8.36 3.98
C ALA A 79 -13.34 -7.56 4.83
N LEU A 80 -12.92 -7.05 5.99
CA LEU A 80 -13.76 -6.26 6.89
C LEU A 80 -13.73 -4.76 6.58
N TYR A 81 -12.77 -4.27 5.80
CA TYR A 81 -12.72 -2.84 5.42
C TYR A 81 -13.92 -2.45 4.56
N GLN A 82 -14.50 -1.28 4.85
CA GLN A 82 -15.53 -0.69 4.01
C GLN A 82 -14.89 -0.06 2.79
N VAL A 83 -15.38 -0.45 1.61
CA VAL A 83 -14.64 -0.44 0.35
C VAL A 83 -14.78 0.86 -0.44
N GLU A 84 -15.27 1.96 0.16
CA GLU A 84 -15.60 3.13 -0.66
C GLU A 84 -14.36 3.74 -1.31
N THR A 85 -13.22 3.84 -0.60
CA THR A 85 -11.85 4.02 -1.14
C THR A 85 -10.87 3.95 0.03
N ILE A 86 -9.82 3.13 -0.05
CA ILE A 86 -8.67 3.28 0.87
C ILE A 86 -7.81 4.39 0.28
N GLU A 87 -7.63 5.49 1.03
CA GLU A 87 -6.83 6.61 0.53
C GLU A 87 -5.37 6.18 0.36
N LYS A 88 -4.82 5.50 1.38
CA LYS A 88 -3.43 5.06 1.39
C LYS A 88 -3.28 3.65 1.98
N ALA A 89 -2.55 2.79 1.28
CA ALA A 89 -2.13 1.50 1.79
C ALA A 89 -0.61 1.46 1.93
N HIS A 90 -0.14 1.12 3.12
CA HIS A 90 1.27 0.83 3.37
C HIS A 90 1.49 -0.68 3.33
N PHE A 91 2.52 -1.12 2.63
CA PHE A 91 2.88 -2.51 2.42
C PHE A 91 4.31 -2.78 2.84
N LYS A 92 4.52 -3.85 3.60
CA LYS A 92 5.86 -4.35 3.93
C LYS A 92 6.08 -5.72 3.29
N GLY A 93 7.21 -5.90 2.61
CA GLY A 93 7.55 -7.17 1.97
C GLY A 93 8.79 -7.11 1.09
N SER A 94 9.02 -8.18 0.31
CA SER A 94 10.09 -8.22 -0.69
C SER A 94 9.66 -7.58 -2.00
N GLN A 95 10.63 -7.11 -2.79
CA GLN A 95 10.39 -6.60 -4.15
C GLN A 95 9.68 -7.60 -5.09
N PHE A 96 9.84 -8.91 -4.88
CA PHE A 96 9.14 -9.93 -5.65
C PHE A 96 7.65 -9.97 -5.33
N GLN A 97 7.30 -9.79 -4.05
CA GLN A 97 5.90 -9.71 -3.63
C GLN A 97 5.24 -8.43 -4.15
N ILE A 98 5.95 -7.29 -4.17
CA ILE A 98 5.44 -6.05 -4.80
C ILE A 98 5.09 -6.31 -6.27
N ILE A 99 5.98 -6.95 -7.02
CA ILE A 99 5.77 -7.30 -8.43
C ILE A 99 4.53 -8.19 -8.59
N GLN A 100 4.41 -9.24 -7.77
CA GLN A 100 3.26 -10.14 -7.83
C GLN A 100 1.95 -9.42 -7.51
N PHE A 101 1.94 -8.58 -6.48
CA PHE A 101 0.77 -7.78 -6.11
C PHE A 101 0.36 -6.85 -7.27
N LEU A 102 1.29 -6.05 -7.79
CA LEU A 102 1.01 -5.09 -8.85
C LEU A 102 0.54 -5.78 -10.15
N ASP A 103 1.17 -6.90 -10.53
CA ASP A 103 0.76 -7.70 -11.70
C ASP A 103 -0.69 -8.18 -11.55
N GLU A 104 -1.04 -8.72 -10.38
CA GLU A 104 -2.38 -9.22 -10.10
C GLU A 104 -3.42 -8.10 -10.05
N MET A 105 -3.09 -6.92 -9.52
CA MET A 105 -4.00 -5.77 -9.50
C MET A 105 -4.28 -5.19 -10.90
N ILE A 106 -3.39 -5.38 -11.86
CA ILE A 106 -3.55 -4.90 -13.25
C ILE A 106 -4.26 -5.95 -14.13
N LYS A 107 -4.16 -7.24 -13.80
CA LYS A 107 -4.81 -8.31 -14.56
C LYS A 107 -6.33 -8.29 -14.40
N ASN A 108 -7.04 -8.35 -15.54
CA ASN A 108 -8.51 -8.45 -15.59
C ASN A 108 -9.07 -9.75 -15.00
N GLN A 109 -8.27 -10.83 -14.93
CA GLN A 109 -8.66 -12.11 -14.34
C GLN A 109 -7.70 -12.50 -13.21
N ALA A 110 -8.26 -13.05 -12.14
CA ALA A 110 -7.49 -13.44 -10.97
C ALA A 110 -6.98 -14.86 -11.10
N GLU A 111 -5.65 -15.00 -11.10
CA GLU A 111 -4.98 -16.29 -11.11
C GLU A 111 -4.39 -16.61 -9.74
N ASN A 112 -3.97 -15.58 -8.99
CA ASN A 112 -3.40 -15.78 -7.67
C ASN A 112 -4.47 -15.62 -6.56
N PRO A 113 -4.88 -16.71 -5.89
CA PRO A 113 -5.85 -16.64 -4.80
C PRO A 113 -5.33 -15.84 -3.60
N LYS A 114 -4.01 -15.59 -3.52
CA LYS A 114 -3.42 -14.80 -2.44
C LYS A 114 -3.96 -13.38 -2.40
N PHE A 115 -4.12 -12.69 -3.55
CA PHE A 115 -4.47 -11.27 -3.58
C PHE A 115 -5.94 -10.99 -3.95
N GLN A 116 -6.77 -12.02 -4.03
CA GLN A 116 -8.13 -11.89 -4.54
C GLN A 116 -8.99 -10.93 -3.70
N HIS A 117 -8.81 -10.91 -2.37
CA HIS A 117 -9.52 -10.00 -1.48
C HIS A 117 -9.06 -8.55 -1.62
N LEU A 118 -7.77 -8.30 -1.90
CA LEU A 118 -7.24 -6.94 -2.07
C LEU A 118 -7.73 -6.28 -3.36
N ARG A 119 -8.07 -7.04 -4.40
CA ARG A 119 -8.61 -6.50 -5.67
C ARG A 119 -9.92 -5.74 -5.50
N LYS A 120 -10.70 -6.06 -4.46
CA LYS A 120 -11.93 -5.33 -4.15
C LYS A 120 -11.62 -3.91 -3.66
N LEU A 121 -10.44 -3.71 -3.09
CA LEU A 121 -10.03 -2.43 -2.53
C LEU A 121 -9.63 -1.48 -3.66
N LYS A 122 -10.30 -0.33 -3.72
CA LYS A 122 -9.82 0.80 -4.53
C LYS A 122 -8.75 1.54 -3.74
N ILE A 123 -7.49 1.35 -4.13
CA ILE A 123 -6.31 1.95 -3.47
C ILE A 123 -5.72 3.03 -4.38
N LEU A 124 -5.77 4.29 -3.93
CA LEU A 124 -5.30 5.43 -4.73
C LEU A 124 -3.83 5.76 -4.48
N LYS A 125 -3.38 5.63 -3.22
CA LYS A 125 -2.00 5.87 -2.80
C LYS A 125 -1.40 4.61 -2.19
N MET A 126 -0.17 4.28 -2.57
CA MET A 126 0.54 3.11 -2.07
C MET A 126 1.92 3.48 -1.54
N GLU A 127 2.34 2.83 -0.46
CA GLU A 127 3.72 2.86 -0.01
C GLU A 127 4.20 1.44 0.18
N PHE A 128 5.31 1.08 -0.46
CA PHE A 128 5.95 -0.21 -0.29
C PHE A 128 7.28 -0.02 0.43
N GLN A 129 7.54 -0.88 1.41
CA GLN A 129 8.82 -0.97 2.11
C GLN A 129 9.42 -2.36 1.90
N CYS A 130 10.65 -2.38 1.37
CA CYS A 130 11.46 -3.58 1.23
C CYS A 130 12.93 -3.29 1.58
N ASP A 131 13.71 -4.31 1.89
CA ASP A 131 15.12 -4.11 2.29
C ASP A 131 15.99 -3.66 1.12
N SER A 132 15.81 -4.30 -0.04
CA SER A 132 16.62 -4.10 -1.24
C SER A 132 15.78 -4.01 -2.49
N LEU A 133 16.27 -3.17 -3.41
CA LEU A 133 15.70 -2.89 -4.72
C LEU A 133 16.77 -3.21 -5.78
N PHE A 134 16.73 -4.45 -6.27
CA PHE A 134 17.58 -4.91 -7.36
C PHE A 134 17.11 -4.32 -8.69
N LEU A 135 18.05 -4.13 -9.61
CA LEU A 135 17.82 -3.41 -10.86
C LEU A 135 16.64 -3.98 -11.66
N ARG A 136 16.60 -5.30 -11.85
CA ARG A 136 15.57 -5.97 -12.67
C ARG A 136 14.19 -5.75 -12.07
N GLU A 137 14.04 -6.02 -10.78
CA GLU A 137 12.76 -5.95 -10.10
C GLU A 137 12.29 -4.50 -9.96
N SER A 138 13.17 -3.56 -9.61
CA SER A 138 12.84 -2.13 -9.56
C SER A 138 12.35 -1.61 -10.90
N THR A 139 13.04 -1.99 -11.99
CA THR A 139 12.61 -1.66 -13.36
C THR A 139 11.20 -2.18 -13.64
N LYS A 140 10.92 -3.43 -13.24
CA LYS A 140 9.62 -4.07 -13.45
C LYS A 140 8.52 -3.45 -12.60
N ILE A 141 8.80 -3.08 -11.34
CA ILE A 141 7.85 -2.38 -10.48
C ILE A 141 7.43 -1.06 -11.10
N VAL A 142 8.40 -0.24 -11.57
CA VAL A 142 8.08 1.01 -12.27
C VAL A 142 7.19 0.75 -13.49
N GLN A 143 7.52 -0.25 -14.33
CA GLN A 143 6.69 -0.60 -15.49
C GLN A 143 5.23 -0.94 -15.13
N TYR A 144 5.00 -1.66 -14.03
CA TYR A 144 3.64 -1.93 -13.56
C TYR A 144 2.94 -0.68 -13.07
N LEU A 145 3.61 0.17 -12.27
CA LEU A 145 3.04 1.42 -11.78
C LEU A 145 2.61 2.34 -12.92
N LEU A 146 3.35 2.37 -14.03
CA LEU A 146 2.99 3.13 -15.24
C LEU A 146 1.70 2.64 -15.92
N ARG A 147 1.30 1.39 -15.67
CA ARG A 147 0.08 0.76 -16.23
C ARG A 147 -1.07 0.71 -15.23
N PHE A 148 -0.84 1.15 -13.99
CA PHE A 148 -1.82 1.04 -12.93
C PHE A 148 -2.91 2.11 -13.12
N PRO A 149 -4.19 1.71 -13.31
CA PRO A 149 -5.21 2.58 -13.92
C PRO A 149 -5.55 3.82 -13.08
N ASP A 150 -5.67 3.65 -11.76
CA ASP A 150 -6.12 4.68 -10.83
C ASP A 150 -5.01 5.19 -9.89
N LEU A 151 -3.75 4.95 -10.26
CA LEU A 151 -2.62 5.36 -9.42
C LEU A 151 -2.57 6.89 -9.30
N LYS A 152 -2.74 7.41 -8.08
CA LYS A 152 -2.44 8.81 -7.75
C LYS A 152 -1.01 8.96 -7.28
N TYR A 153 -0.55 8.07 -6.41
CA TYR A 153 0.79 8.12 -5.84
C TYR A 153 1.27 6.74 -5.41
N CYS A 154 2.53 6.41 -5.68
CA CYS A 154 3.20 5.24 -5.15
C CYS A 154 4.61 5.62 -4.71
N ARG A 155 5.00 5.23 -3.49
CA ARG A 155 6.39 5.26 -3.03
C ARG A 155 6.87 3.84 -2.82
N VAL A 156 8.08 3.54 -3.28
CA VAL A 156 8.77 2.29 -2.98
C VAL A 156 10.07 2.65 -2.29
N THR A 157 10.23 2.20 -1.05
CA THR A 157 11.43 2.42 -0.23
C THR A 157 12.23 1.13 -0.10
N GLY A 158 13.54 1.26 -0.21
CA GLY A 158 14.51 0.17 -0.10
C GLY A 158 15.87 0.52 -0.67
N LYS A 159 16.90 -0.24 -0.35
CA LYS A 159 18.27 0.05 -0.83
C LYS A 159 18.37 -0.24 -2.33
N VAL A 160 18.49 0.81 -3.15
CA VAL A 160 18.64 0.66 -4.61
C VAL A 160 20.06 0.21 -4.93
N THR A 161 20.23 -1.02 -5.43
CA THR A 161 21.57 -1.59 -5.63
C THR A 161 22.29 -1.08 -6.87
N SER A 162 21.58 -0.45 -7.81
CA SER A 162 22.15 0.05 -9.06
C SER A 162 21.42 1.30 -9.57
N PHE A 163 21.49 2.38 -8.80
CA PHE A 163 20.77 3.63 -9.04
C PHE A 163 20.98 4.22 -10.45
N LYS A 164 22.23 4.32 -10.92
CA LYS A 164 22.53 4.86 -12.26
C LYS A 164 21.91 4.03 -13.38
N LYS A 165 22.06 2.70 -13.32
CA LYS A 165 21.49 1.78 -14.32
C LYS A 165 19.96 1.77 -14.29
N LEU A 166 19.35 2.02 -13.13
CA LEU A 166 17.89 2.12 -13.02
C LEU A 166 17.38 3.35 -13.80
N LYS A 167 18.04 4.50 -13.70
CA LYS A 167 17.71 5.70 -14.49
C LYS A 167 17.80 5.41 -15.99
N GLU A 168 18.92 4.84 -16.43
CA GLU A 168 19.14 4.48 -17.85
C GLU A 168 18.04 3.54 -18.40
N ARG A 169 17.51 2.63 -17.58
CA ARG A 169 16.39 1.76 -17.98
C ARG A 169 15.05 2.48 -18.01
N ILE A 170 14.78 3.37 -17.06
CA ILE A 170 13.53 4.14 -17.05
C ILE A 170 13.46 5.09 -18.25
N GLU A 171 14.58 5.64 -18.70
CA GLU A 171 14.68 6.47 -19.91
C GLU A 171 14.19 5.74 -21.18
N GLN A 172 14.40 4.43 -21.24
CA GLN A 172 13.96 3.60 -22.35
C GLN A 172 12.43 3.42 -22.40
N PHE A 173 11.69 3.89 -21.39
CA PHE A 173 10.22 3.83 -21.38
C PHE A 173 9.56 4.97 -22.15
N GLY A 174 10.32 5.80 -22.87
CA GLY A 174 9.77 6.94 -23.61
C GLY A 174 9.41 8.11 -22.69
N VAL A 175 10.06 8.20 -21.53
CA VAL A 175 9.94 9.33 -20.60
C VAL A 175 10.74 10.54 -21.09
N ARG A 176 10.34 11.74 -20.65
CA ARG A 176 11.14 12.96 -20.80
C ARG A 176 11.79 13.30 -19.47
N ARG A 177 13.07 13.69 -19.47
CA ARG A 177 13.69 14.23 -18.24
C ARG A 177 13.13 15.62 -17.95
N ALA A 178 12.99 15.97 -16.67
CA ALA A 178 12.71 17.34 -16.29
C ALA A 178 13.95 18.22 -16.50
N ASP A 179 13.78 19.39 -17.11
CA ASP A 179 14.89 20.29 -17.45
C ASP A 179 15.72 20.70 -16.22
N ASN A 180 15.05 20.82 -15.07
CA ASN A 180 15.65 21.34 -13.83
C ASN A 180 16.14 20.23 -12.87
N ASN A 181 15.83 18.96 -13.14
CA ASN A 181 16.23 17.87 -12.26
C ASN A 181 16.37 16.53 -13.04
N PRO A 182 17.60 16.03 -13.22
CA PRO A 182 17.85 14.78 -13.97
C PRO A 182 17.34 13.52 -13.26
N ASP A 183 16.88 13.65 -12.01
CA ASP A 183 16.36 12.54 -11.20
C ASP A 183 14.82 12.44 -11.29
N ILE A 184 14.20 13.33 -12.08
CA ILE A 184 12.77 13.38 -12.34
C ILE A 184 12.50 13.09 -13.82
N PHE A 185 11.58 12.17 -14.06
CA PHE A 185 11.11 11.76 -15.37
C PHE A 185 9.61 11.97 -15.50
N HIS A 186 9.16 12.41 -16.67
CA HIS A 186 7.75 12.57 -17.01
C HIS A 186 7.34 11.52 -18.03
N TYR A 187 6.43 10.63 -17.63
CA TYR A 187 5.85 9.61 -18.49
C TYR A 187 4.45 10.07 -18.95
N PRO A 188 4.22 10.26 -20.26
CA PRO A 188 2.91 10.67 -20.77
C PRO A 188 1.88 9.55 -20.61
N ILE A 189 0.68 9.87 -20.12
CA ILE A 189 -0.43 8.91 -20.08
C ILE A 189 -1.20 9.02 -21.41
N PRO A 190 -1.35 7.93 -22.18
CA PRO A 190 -2.09 7.98 -23.44
C PRO A 190 -3.52 8.49 -23.25
N LYS A 191 -3.95 9.43 -24.09
CA LYS A 191 -5.30 10.03 -24.08
C LYS A 191 -5.67 10.76 -22.78
N SER A 192 -4.70 11.10 -21.94
CA SER A 192 -4.89 11.97 -20.77
C SER A 192 -4.07 13.24 -20.92
N ALA A 193 -4.57 14.34 -20.35
CA ALA A 193 -3.74 15.53 -20.15
C ALA A 193 -2.70 15.30 -19.06
N ASP A 194 -2.95 14.37 -18.13
CA ASP A 194 -2.06 14.04 -17.02
C ASP A 194 -0.81 13.30 -17.48
N PHE A 195 0.21 13.32 -16.63
CA PHE A 195 1.43 12.53 -16.78
C PHE A 195 1.80 11.87 -15.44
N LEU A 196 2.59 10.80 -15.50
CA LEU A 196 3.20 10.21 -14.32
C LEU A 196 4.61 10.79 -14.15
N LYS A 197 4.84 11.47 -13.03
CA LYS A 197 6.14 11.90 -12.56
C LYS A 197 6.81 10.73 -11.85
N ILE A 198 7.99 10.33 -12.30
CA ILE A 198 8.83 9.31 -11.67
C ILE A 198 10.03 10.02 -11.06
N GLN A 199 10.25 9.85 -9.77
CA GLN A 199 11.42 10.39 -9.09
C GLN A 199 12.21 9.25 -8.45
N ILE A 200 13.52 9.20 -8.71
CA ILE A 200 14.38 8.12 -8.18
C ILE A 200 15.31 8.68 -7.13
N PHE A 201 15.44 7.97 -6.01
CA PHE A 201 16.34 8.28 -4.90
C PHE A 201 17.30 7.12 -4.63
N LYS A 202 18.32 7.34 -3.78
CA LYS A 202 19.22 6.25 -3.35
C LYS A 202 18.49 5.17 -2.53
N ASN A 203 17.42 5.55 -1.85
CA ASN A 203 16.64 4.71 -0.94
C ASN A 203 15.25 4.36 -1.49
N GLY A 204 15.04 4.49 -2.81
CA GLY A 204 13.75 4.15 -3.40
C GLY A 204 13.41 4.92 -4.66
N PHE A 205 12.12 4.94 -4.98
CA PHE A 205 11.56 5.78 -6.03
C PHE A 205 10.09 6.09 -5.73
N GLU A 206 9.59 7.13 -6.37
CA GLU A 206 8.21 7.58 -6.27
C GLU A 206 7.63 7.73 -7.67
N VAL A 207 6.34 7.40 -7.82
CA VAL A 207 5.55 7.60 -9.04
C VAL A 207 4.29 8.34 -8.64
N GLU A 208 4.07 9.52 -9.21
CA GLU A 208 2.95 10.40 -8.89
C GLU A 208 2.23 10.81 -10.16
N ARG A 209 0.89 10.77 -10.16
CA ARG A 209 0.09 11.32 -11.24
C ARG A 209 -0.09 12.81 -11.03
N ASN A 210 0.43 13.59 -11.97
CA ASN A 210 0.30 15.04 -11.96
C ASN A 210 -0.55 15.51 -13.14
N PRO A 211 -1.45 16.48 -12.91
CA PRO A 211 -2.11 17.18 -14.00
C PRO A 211 -1.05 17.99 -14.75
N LYS A 212 -1.16 18.05 -16.07
CA LYS A 212 -0.33 18.97 -16.84
C LYS A 212 -0.78 20.39 -16.54
N SER A 213 0.13 21.20 -15.98
CA SER A 213 -0.08 22.64 -15.84
C SER A 213 -0.47 23.21 -17.20
N THR A 214 -1.65 23.83 -17.26
CA THR A 214 -2.16 24.51 -18.44
C THR A 214 -1.40 25.80 -18.67
#